data_AF-A0A3D5EWP2-F1
#
_entry.id   AF-A0A3D5EWP2-F1
#
_cell.length_a   1.000
_cell.length_b   1.000
_cell.length_c   1.000
_cell.angle_alpha   90.00
_cell.angle_beta   90.00
_cell.angle_gamma   90.00
#
_symmetry.space_group_name_H-M   'P 1'
#
loop_
_entity.id
_entity.type
_entity.pdbx_description
1 polymer ?
#
loop_
_entity_poly.entity_id
_entity_poly.type
_entity_poly.pdbx_seq_one_letter_code
_entity_poly.pdbx_strand_id
1 'polypeptide(L)'
;ASGARLLPDPWLLSLPAGEFVLAHGDSLCTDDREYQSFRALVRRPDWQQAFLARPLSERRAIAAALRQQSETAKRDKAQYLMDVNPVETDDFLRAHGYVALIHGHTHRPATHDHIVDGIHVQRWVLADWQASSGECLCWDGERLARERLR
;
A
#
# COMPACT_ATOMS: atom_id res chain seq x y z
N ALA A 1 1.29 -8.55 24.14
CA ALA A 1 0.84 -7.69 23.03
C ALA A 1 2.05 -6.90 22.51
N SER A 2 2.11 -6.57 21.22
CA SER A 2 3.28 -5.93 20.58
C SER A 2 3.50 -4.46 20.94
N GLY A 3 2.57 -3.81 21.65
CA GLY A 3 2.62 -2.36 21.91
C GLY A 3 2.25 -1.50 20.69
N ALA A 4 1.97 -2.11 19.54
CA ALA A 4 1.58 -1.39 18.33
C ALA A 4 0.12 -0.93 18.36
N ARG A 5 -0.14 0.20 17.71
CA ARG A 5 -1.49 0.70 17.41
C ARG A 5 -1.83 0.38 15.95
N LEU A 6 -2.99 -0.21 15.72
CA LEU A 6 -3.51 -0.39 14.36
C LEU A 6 -4.00 0.96 13.80
N LEU A 7 -3.52 1.31 12.61
CA LEU A 7 -4.00 2.45 11.85
C LEU A 7 -4.95 1.98 10.73
N PRO A 8 -6.00 2.75 10.39
CA PRO A 8 -6.77 2.49 9.19
C PRO A 8 -5.92 2.76 7.93
N ASP A 9 -6.38 2.27 6.80
CA ASP A 9 -5.81 2.54 5.48
C ASP A 9 -6.89 3.20 4.61
N PRO A 10 -6.74 4.48 4.23
CA PRO A 10 -5.59 5.35 4.49
C PRO A 10 -5.60 5.99 5.90
N TRP A 11 -4.48 6.59 6.29
CA TRP A 11 -4.33 7.37 7.53
C TRP A 11 -3.66 8.72 7.25
N LEU A 12 -4.29 9.82 7.68
CA LEU A 12 -3.68 11.14 7.63
C LEU A 12 -2.77 11.34 8.85
N LEU A 13 -1.46 11.46 8.60
CA LEU A 13 -0.43 11.76 9.57
C LEU A 13 -0.13 13.25 9.55
N SER A 14 -0.62 13.98 10.55
CA SER A 14 -0.27 15.39 10.77
C SER A 14 0.90 15.52 11.75
N LEU A 15 2.00 16.13 11.30
CA LEU A 15 3.17 16.49 12.08
C LEU A 15 3.27 18.04 12.17
N PRO A 16 4.00 18.62 13.13
CA PRO A 16 4.06 20.07 13.31
C PRO A 16 4.47 20.88 12.07
N ALA A 17 5.27 20.29 11.19
CA ALA A 17 5.79 20.93 9.98
C ALA A 17 5.55 20.12 8.69
N GLY A 18 4.60 19.19 8.70
CA GLY A 18 4.29 18.39 7.52
C GLY A 18 3.07 17.49 7.69
N GLU A 19 2.35 17.26 6.61
CA GLU A 19 1.23 16.32 6.57
C GLU A 19 1.48 15.27 5.49
N PHE A 20 1.15 14.03 5.81
CA PHE A 20 1.30 12.89 4.92
C PHE A 20 0.06 12.02 4.97
N VAL A 21 -0.39 11.54 3.82
CA VAL A 21 -1.35 10.44 3.76
C VAL A 21 -0.59 9.13 3.62
N LEU A 22 -0.80 8.23 4.59
CA LEU A 22 -0.22 6.89 4.60
C LEU A 22 -1.23 5.91 4.02
N ALA A 23 -0.78 5.06 3.12
CA ALA A 23 -1.58 3.95 2.58
C ALA A 23 -0.70 2.72 2.37
N HIS A 24 -1.29 1.51 2.35
CA HIS A 24 -0.53 0.36 1.84
C HIS A 24 -0.22 0.55 0.35
N GLY A 25 -1.18 1.07 -0.42
CA GLY A 25 -1.08 1.37 -1.85
C GLY A 25 -1.89 0.41 -2.73
N ASP A 26 -2.31 -0.73 -2.20
CA ASP A 26 -3.08 -1.75 -2.93
C ASP A 26 -4.45 -1.27 -3.42
N SER A 27 -5.07 -0.31 -2.72
CA SER A 27 -6.33 0.32 -3.13
C SER A 27 -6.21 1.14 -4.41
N LEU A 28 -5.02 1.64 -4.74
CA LEU A 28 -4.78 2.51 -5.89
C LEU A 28 -4.48 1.71 -7.17
N CYS A 29 -4.25 0.41 -7.08
CA CYS A 29 -4.04 -0.49 -8.23
C CYS A 29 -5.38 -0.90 -8.86
N THR A 30 -6.20 0.06 -9.29
CA THR A 30 -7.59 -0.17 -9.73
C THR A 30 -7.72 -0.86 -11.09
N ASP A 31 -6.67 -0.81 -11.90
CA ASP A 31 -6.62 -1.51 -13.19
C ASP A 31 -6.54 -3.04 -13.02
N ASP A 32 -6.01 -3.54 -11.89
CA ASP A 32 -6.11 -4.96 -11.53
C ASP A 32 -7.49 -5.28 -10.92
N ARG A 33 -8.51 -5.33 -11.77
CA ARG A 33 -9.91 -5.57 -11.38
C ARG A 33 -10.11 -6.90 -10.63
N GLU A 34 -9.36 -7.94 -11.01
CA GLU A 34 -9.42 -9.23 -10.33
C GLU A 34 -8.90 -9.12 -8.91
N TYR A 35 -7.75 -8.45 -8.72
CA TYR A 35 -7.20 -8.17 -7.42
C TYR A 35 -8.16 -7.31 -6.60
N GLN A 36 -8.71 -6.23 -7.15
CA GLN A 36 -9.68 -5.39 -6.43
C GLN A 36 -10.95 -6.14 -6.01
N SER A 37 -11.42 -7.06 -6.84
CA SER A 37 -12.57 -7.93 -6.50
C SER A 37 -12.24 -8.86 -5.34
N PHE A 38 -11.08 -9.51 -5.39
CA PHE A 38 -10.58 -10.35 -4.29
C PHE A 38 -10.37 -9.54 -3.01
N ARG A 39 -9.75 -8.37 -3.15
CA ARG A 39 -9.49 -7.40 -2.08
C ARG A 39 -10.77 -7.03 -1.33
N ALA A 40 -11.83 -6.72 -2.06
CA ALA A 40 -13.14 -6.40 -1.50
C ALA A 40 -13.75 -7.61 -0.78
N LEU A 41 -13.69 -8.81 -1.38
CA LEU A 41 -14.21 -10.04 -0.77
C LEU A 41 -13.58 -10.33 0.59
N VAL A 42 -12.24 -10.35 0.67
CA VAL A 42 -11.53 -10.75 1.90
C VAL A 42 -11.54 -9.70 3.00
N ARG A 43 -11.92 -8.46 2.68
CA ARG A 43 -12.13 -7.38 3.65
C ARG A 43 -13.55 -7.34 4.20
N ARG A 44 -14.50 -8.12 3.67
CA ARG A 44 -15.85 -8.17 4.23
C ARG A 44 -15.85 -8.76 5.65
N PRO A 45 -16.60 -8.17 6.60
CA PRO A 45 -16.64 -8.65 7.99
C PRO A 45 -17.09 -10.11 8.12
N ASP A 46 -18.10 -10.52 7.35
CA ASP A 46 -18.62 -11.88 7.35
C ASP A 46 -17.61 -12.90 6.81
N TRP A 47 -16.87 -12.53 5.77
CA TRP A 47 -15.77 -13.35 5.24
C TRP A 47 -14.67 -13.52 6.28
N GLN A 48 -14.25 -12.43 6.93
CA GLN A 48 -13.20 -12.47 7.96
C GLN A 48 -13.63 -13.31 9.16
N GLN A 49 -14.87 -13.15 9.64
CA GLN A 49 -15.41 -13.95 10.74
C GLN A 49 -15.45 -15.44 10.38
N ALA A 50 -15.98 -15.79 9.20
CA ALA A 50 -16.04 -17.16 8.74
C ALA A 50 -14.64 -17.78 8.54
N PHE A 51 -13.68 -17.01 8.02
CA PHE A 51 -12.30 -17.45 7.87
C PHE A 51 -11.65 -17.69 9.23
N LEU A 52 -11.78 -16.74 10.17
CA LEU A 52 -11.17 -16.81 11.51
C LEU A 52 -11.80 -17.89 12.41
N ALA A 53 -13.05 -18.28 12.17
CA ALA A 53 -13.72 -19.37 12.89
C ALA A 53 -13.15 -20.76 12.54
N ARG A 54 -12.38 -20.90 11.46
CA ARG A 54 -11.79 -22.18 11.04
C ARG A 54 -10.56 -22.56 11.88
N PRO A 55 -10.30 -23.87 12.05
CA PRO A 55 -9.05 -24.36 12.63
C PRO A 55 -7.81 -23.76 11.96
N LEU A 56 -6.73 -23.59 12.73
CA LEU A 56 -5.48 -22.99 12.23
C LEU A 56 -4.91 -23.76 11.02
N SER A 57 -5.02 -25.08 11.02
CA SER A 57 -4.58 -25.94 9.90
C SER A 57 -5.32 -25.61 8.61
N GLU A 58 -6.65 -25.47 8.67
CA GLU A 58 -7.47 -25.07 7.53
C GLU A 58 -7.11 -23.67 7.03
N ARG A 59 -6.99 -22.69 7.93
CA ARG A 59 -6.61 -21.32 7.55
C ARG A 59 -5.25 -21.27 6.84
N ARG A 60 -4.28 -22.07 7.32
CA ARG A 60 -2.96 -22.23 6.68
C ARG A 60 -3.08 -22.84 5.28
N ALA A 61 -3.88 -23.88 5.11
CA ALA A 61 -4.10 -24.51 3.81
C ALA A 61 -4.76 -23.54 2.81
N ILE A 62 -5.81 -22.84 3.23
CA ILE A 62 -6.48 -21.81 2.42
C ILE A 62 -5.48 -20.70 2.02
N ALA A 63 -4.72 -20.17 2.99
CA ALA A 63 -3.75 -19.12 2.71
C ALA A 63 -2.60 -19.57 1.80
N ALA A 64 -2.21 -20.85 1.83
CA ALA A 64 -1.23 -21.41 0.90
C ALA A 64 -1.79 -21.51 -0.52
N ALA A 65 -3.03 -22.01 -0.68
CA ALA A 65 -3.71 -22.10 -1.97
C ALA A 65 -3.91 -20.71 -2.60
N LEU A 66 -4.37 -19.71 -1.83
CA LEU A 66 -4.53 -18.34 -2.30
C LEU A 66 -3.20 -17.71 -2.75
N ARG A 67 -2.11 -17.97 -2.01
CA ARG A 67 -0.76 -17.52 -2.41
C ARG A 67 -0.34 -18.16 -3.73
N GLN A 68 -0.50 -19.47 -3.87
CA GLN A 68 -0.16 -20.16 -5.12
C GLN A 68 -0.95 -19.61 -6.31
N GLN A 69 -2.26 -19.42 -6.14
CA GLN A 69 -3.11 -18.84 -7.18
C GLN A 69 -2.68 -17.42 -7.56
N SER A 70 -2.37 -16.58 -6.56
CA SER A 70 -1.90 -15.21 -6.80
C SER A 70 -0.57 -15.19 -7.55
N GLU A 71 0.39 -16.03 -7.17
CA GLU A 71 1.69 -16.10 -7.84
C GLU A 71 1.60 -16.62 -9.26
N THR A 72 0.69 -17.56 -9.55
CA THR A 72 0.40 -17.98 -10.92
C THR A 72 -0.22 -16.84 -11.72
N ALA A 73 -1.25 -16.18 -11.19
CA ALA A 73 -1.94 -15.08 -11.89
C ALA A 73 -1.01 -13.88 -12.18
N LYS A 74 -0.08 -13.56 -11.27
CA LYS A 74 0.90 -12.47 -11.47
C LYS A 74 1.84 -12.70 -12.65
N ARG A 75 2.20 -13.96 -12.96
CA ARG A 75 3.13 -14.28 -14.06
C ARG A 75 2.56 -13.90 -15.43
N ASP A 76 1.24 -13.98 -15.56
CA ASP A 76 0.54 -13.72 -16.81
C ASP A 76 0.05 -12.27 -16.91
N LYS A 77 0.20 -11.46 -15.84
CA LYS A 77 -0.24 -10.06 -15.79
C LYS A 77 0.83 -9.10 -16.31
N ALA A 78 0.40 -8.15 -17.13
CA ALA A 78 1.25 -7.05 -17.56
C ALA A 78 1.66 -6.20 -16.35
N GLN A 79 2.95 -5.84 -16.26
CA GLN A 79 3.51 -5.11 -15.13
C GLN A 79 2.83 -3.76 -14.85
N TYR A 80 2.27 -3.09 -15.86
CA TYR A 80 1.61 -1.80 -15.69
C TYR A 80 0.25 -1.92 -14.97
N LEU A 81 -0.45 -3.07 -15.09
CA LEU A 81 -1.71 -3.32 -14.39
C LEU A 81 -1.53 -3.45 -12.87
N MET A 82 -0.30 -3.72 -12.43
CA MET A 82 0.06 -3.90 -11.02
C MET A 82 0.68 -2.64 -10.40
N ASP A 83 0.69 -1.51 -11.11
CA ASP A 83 1.08 -0.22 -10.55
C ASP A 83 -0.16 0.57 -10.10
N VAL A 84 0.04 1.71 -9.45
CA VAL A 84 -1.06 2.62 -9.10
C VAL A 84 -1.67 3.23 -10.37
N ASN A 85 -2.99 3.33 -10.42
CA ASN A 85 -3.69 4.00 -11.51
C ASN A 85 -3.47 5.52 -11.37
N PRO A 86 -3.01 6.23 -12.42
CA PRO A 86 -2.72 7.67 -12.32
C PRO A 86 -3.94 8.53 -11.98
N VAL A 87 -5.09 8.25 -12.59
CA VAL A 87 -6.33 9.04 -12.38
C VAL A 87 -6.83 8.86 -10.94
N GLU A 88 -6.87 7.62 -10.47
CA GLU A 88 -7.29 7.33 -9.09
C GLU A 88 -6.28 7.89 -8.07
N THR A 89 -5.00 7.96 -8.44
CA THR A 89 -3.98 8.61 -7.59
C THR A 89 -4.24 10.11 -7.49
N ASP A 90 -4.55 10.79 -8.59
CA ASP A 90 -4.87 12.23 -8.57
C ASP A 90 -6.13 12.52 -7.76
N ASP A 91 -7.18 11.72 -7.93
CA ASP A 91 -8.42 11.83 -7.16
C ASP A 91 -8.19 11.56 -5.67
N PHE A 92 -7.35 10.57 -5.35
CA PHE A 92 -6.94 10.28 -3.99
C PHE A 92 -6.18 11.45 -3.36
N LEU A 93 -5.23 12.06 -4.08
CA LEU A 93 -4.49 13.23 -3.60
C LEU A 93 -5.42 14.42 -3.36
N ARG A 94 -6.36 14.68 -4.28
CA ARG A 94 -7.38 15.73 -4.12
C ARG A 94 -8.23 15.50 -2.86
N ALA A 95 -8.69 14.27 -2.65
CA ALA A 95 -9.51 13.92 -1.48
C ALA A 95 -8.78 14.08 -0.14
N HIS A 96 -7.44 14.04 -0.15
CA HIS A 96 -6.60 14.22 1.04
C HIS A 96 -5.94 15.60 1.11
N GLY A 97 -6.48 16.59 0.40
CA GLY A 97 -6.01 17.97 0.50
C GLY A 97 -4.63 18.20 -0.12
N TYR A 98 -4.25 17.38 -1.11
CA TYR A 98 -2.99 17.50 -1.85
C TYR A 98 -1.74 17.32 -0.97
N VAL A 99 -1.86 16.63 0.17
CA VAL A 99 -0.71 16.27 1.01
C VAL A 99 0.11 15.16 0.38
N ALA A 100 1.39 15.07 0.75
CA ALA A 100 2.27 14.03 0.21
C ALA A 100 1.78 12.61 0.56
N LEU A 101 1.80 11.72 -0.42
CA LEU A 101 1.41 10.31 -0.27
C LEU A 101 2.64 9.46 0.04
N ILE A 102 2.56 8.64 1.08
CA ILE A 102 3.54 7.58 1.37
C ILE A 102 2.84 6.24 1.25
N HIS A 103 3.34 5.37 0.37
CA HIS A 103 2.81 4.02 0.19
C HIS A 103 3.88 2.98 -0.12
N GLY A 104 3.50 1.70 -0.12
CA GLY A 104 4.33 0.58 -0.57
C GLY A 104 3.63 -0.19 -1.67
N HIS A 105 3.46 -1.49 -1.47
CA HIS A 105 2.72 -2.44 -2.31
C HIS A 105 3.30 -2.71 -3.71
N THR A 106 3.71 -1.69 -4.46
CA THR A 106 4.16 -1.85 -5.84
C THR A 106 5.60 -2.35 -5.97
N HIS A 107 6.39 -2.28 -4.88
CA HIS A 107 7.80 -2.68 -4.82
C HIS A 107 8.67 -1.92 -5.85
N ARG A 108 8.30 -0.66 -6.14
CA ARG A 108 9.00 0.24 -7.07
C ARG A 108 9.48 1.48 -6.32
N PRO A 109 10.54 1.37 -5.49
CA PRO A 109 10.97 2.47 -4.64
C PRO A 109 11.38 3.69 -5.47
N ALA A 110 10.66 4.79 -5.28
CA ALA A 110 10.86 6.04 -5.99
C ALA A 110 10.18 7.19 -5.24
N THR A 111 10.56 8.41 -5.58
CA THR A 111 9.80 9.62 -5.26
C THR A 111 9.32 10.18 -6.58
N HIS A 112 8.01 10.36 -6.71
CA HIS A 112 7.37 10.90 -7.91
C HIS A 112 6.79 12.27 -7.61
N ASP A 113 7.07 13.23 -8.47
CA ASP A 113 6.41 14.53 -8.46
C ASP A 113 5.12 14.46 -9.26
N HIS A 114 4.03 14.93 -8.67
CA HIS A 114 2.71 15.05 -9.28
C HIS A 114 2.32 16.52 -9.33
N ILE A 115 1.62 16.93 -10.39
CA ILE A 115 0.98 18.23 -10.49
C ILE A 115 -0.52 17.97 -10.65
N VAL A 116 -1.27 18.11 -9.55
CA VAL A 116 -2.73 17.86 -9.51
C VAL A 116 -3.43 19.20 -9.32
N ASP A 117 -4.29 19.59 -10.25
CA ASP A 117 -4.99 20.89 -10.23
C ASP A 117 -4.02 22.10 -10.09
N GLY A 118 -2.81 21.97 -10.61
CA GLY A 118 -1.75 23.00 -10.51
C GLY A 118 -0.96 22.98 -9.18
N ILE A 119 -1.28 22.06 -8.27
CA ILE A 119 -0.60 21.90 -6.98
C ILE A 119 0.45 20.80 -7.09
N HIS A 120 1.68 21.10 -6.66
CA HIS A 120 2.76 20.12 -6.60
C HIS A 120 2.65 19.24 -5.37
N VAL A 121 2.65 17.93 -5.58
CA VAL A 121 2.55 16.91 -4.52
C VAL A 121 3.57 15.81 -4.78
N GLN A 122 4.17 15.28 -3.71
CA GLN A 122 5.09 14.14 -3.81
C GLN A 122 4.40 12.83 -3.44
N ARG A 123 4.67 11.79 -4.22
CA ARG A 123 4.31 10.40 -3.92
C ARG A 123 5.58 9.58 -3.67
N TRP A 124 5.71 9.09 -2.44
CA TRP A 124 6.84 8.30 -1.96
C TRP A 124 6.46 6.81 -1.93
N VAL A 125 7.23 6.00 -2.66
CA VAL A 125 7.08 4.55 -2.69
C VAL A 125 8.18 3.89 -1.87
N LEU A 126 7.79 3.11 -0.86
CA LEU A 126 8.69 2.29 -0.06
C LEU A 126 9.12 1.02 -0.82
N ALA A 127 10.37 0.62 -0.64
CA ALA A 127 10.87 -0.67 -1.12
C ALA A 127 10.37 -1.82 -0.24
N ASP A 128 10.30 -2.99 -0.83
CA ASP A 128 10.32 -4.24 -0.08
C ASP A 128 11.72 -4.52 0.47
N TRP A 129 11.76 -5.22 1.60
CA TRP A 129 13.02 -5.59 2.24
C TRP A 129 13.43 -6.99 1.83
N GLN A 130 14.73 -7.15 1.61
CA GLN A 130 15.39 -8.42 1.39
C GLN A 130 16.30 -8.74 2.58
N ALA A 131 16.79 -9.97 2.66
CA ALA A 131 17.65 -10.40 3.77
C ALA A 131 18.93 -9.53 3.94
N SER A 132 19.38 -8.89 2.86
CA SER A 132 20.62 -8.09 2.81
C SER A 132 20.40 -6.60 2.54
N SER A 133 19.15 -6.14 2.43
CA SER A 133 18.87 -4.73 2.14
C SER A 133 17.46 -4.32 2.54
N GLY A 134 17.33 -3.07 2.97
CA GLY A 134 16.06 -2.43 3.22
C GLY A 134 16.18 -0.92 3.14
N GLU A 135 15.10 -0.24 3.46
CA GLU A 135 15.07 1.21 3.57
C GLU A 135 13.96 1.69 4.50
N CYS A 136 14.11 2.92 4.95
CA CYS A 136 13.10 3.66 5.68
C CYS A 136 13.00 5.11 5.17
N LEU A 137 11.89 5.76 5.51
CA LEU A 137 11.75 7.21 5.38
C LEU A 137 11.93 7.83 6.77
N CYS A 138 12.80 8.82 6.85
CA CYS A 138 13.15 9.51 8.07
C CYS A 138 12.65 10.96 7.98
N TRP A 139 11.88 11.38 8.98
CA TRP A 139 11.43 12.76 9.15
C TRP A 139 12.26 13.41 10.26
N ASP A 140 12.98 14.47 9.92
CA ASP A 140 13.87 15.19 10.86
C ASP A 140 13.20 16.38 11.57
N GLY A 141 11.94 16.67 11.23
CA GLY A 141 11.22 17.85 11.70
C GLY A 141 10.98 18.88 10.59
N GLU A 142 11.68 18.80 9.47
CA GLU A 142 11.56 19.72 8.34
C GLU A 142 11.44 18.98 7.00
N ARG A 143 12.11 17.83 6.85
CA ARG A 143 12.25 17.12 5.59
C ARG A 143 12.05 15.62 5.77
N LEU A 144 11.47 15.02 4.73
CA LEU A 144 11.40 13.57 4.60
C LEU A 144 12.55 13.10 3.71
N ALA A 145 13.39 12.21 4.23
CA ALA A 145 14.53 11.65 3.51
C ALA A 145 14.44 10.12 3.45
N ARG A 146 14.98 9.54 2.38
CA ARG A 146 15.09 8.09 2.22
C ARG A 146 16.46 7.62 2.71
N GLU A 147 16.46 6.67 3.64
CA GLU A 147 17.66 6.06 4.18
C GLU A 147 17.71 4.56 3.84
N ARG A 148 18.88 4.09 3.41
CA ARG A 148 19.12 2.67 3.14
C ARG A 148 19.58 1.96 4.40
N LEU A 149 18.96 0.83 4.67
CA LEU A 149 19.33 -0.09 5.74
C LEU A 149 20.18 -1.20 5.14
N ARG A 150 21.33 -1.46 5.76
CA ARG A 150 22.28 -2.52 5.38
C ARG A 150 22.29 -3.61 6.43
#